data_AF-A0AAD5BUW5-F1
#
_entry.id   AF-A0AAD5BUW5-F1
#
_cell.length_a   1.000
_cell.length_b   1.000
_cell.length_c   1.000
_cell.angle_alpha   90.00
_cell.angle_beta   90.00
_cell.angle_gamma   90.00
#
_symmetry.space_group_name_H-M   'P 1'
#
loop_
_entity.id
_entity.type
_entity.pdbx_description
1 polymer ?
#
loop_
_entity_poly.entity_id
_entity_poly.type
_entity_poly.pdbx_seq_one_letter_code
_entity_poly.pdbx_strand_id
1 'polypeptide(L)'
;MSMIIGMNRVEEAKWAKHYSSDHEILLVGEGDFSFALSLATAFASASNIVATSIDSYEVVIKKYLRARTNLDSLYNAGAKLLFGVDAMTMKLHPHLHWRKFDRIIFNFPHAGFSGKEDDQLVIE
;
A
#
# COMPACT_ATOMS: atom_id res chain seq x y z
N MET A 1 0.38 14.37 45.78
CA MET A 1 -0.50 14.42 44.58
C MET A 1 0.18 15.33 43.57
N SER A 2 0.97 14.79 42.64
CA SER A 2 1.57 15.57 41.54
C SER A 2 0.94 15.10 40.24
N MET A 3 0.16 15.95 39.59
CA MET A 3 -0.36 15.69 38.25
C MET A 3 0.80 15.84 37.27
N ILE A 4 1.28 14.72 36.73
CA ILE A 4 2.13 14.73 35.54
C ILE A 4 1.20 15.08 34.37
N ILE A 5 1.26 16.32 33.92
CA ILE A 5 0.63 16.76 32.68
C ILE A 5 1.43 16.07 31.56
N GLY A 6 0.84 15.05 30.95
CA GLY A 6 1.42 14.36 29.81
C GLY A 6 1.59 15.34 28.66
N MET A 7 2.81 15.83 28.47
CA MET A 7 3.19 16.53 27.25
C MET A 7 3.13 15.50 26.12
N ASN A 8 2.05 15.51 25.33
CA ASN A 8 2.02 14.82 24.05
C ASN A 8 3.14 15.42 23.20
N ARG A 9 4.30 14.74 23.14
CA ARG A 9 5.32 15.04 22.14
C ARG A 9 4.66 14.76 20.79
N VAL A 10 4.47 15.80 19.99
CA VAL A 10 4.15 15.62 18.59
C VAL A 10 5.37 14.92 17.99
N GLU A 11 5.24 13.63 17.67
CA GLU A 11 6.31 12.93 16.96
C GLU A 11 6.52 13.63 15.63
N GLU A 12 7.78 13.98 15.31
CA GLU A 12 8.12 14.57 14.02
C GLU A 12 7.83 13.56 12.90
N ALA A 13 7.30 14.07 11.79
CA ALA A 13 6.96 13.24 10.63
C ALA A 13 8.19 12.47 10.12
N LYS A 14 8.01 11.18 9.83
CA LYS A 14 9.04 10.32 9.24
C LYS A 14 8.98 10.44 7.72
N TRP A 15 10.15 10.56 7.09
CA TRP A 15 10.26 10.78 5.65
C TRP A 15 10.96 9.63 4.94
N ALA A 16 10.37 9.19 3.84
CA ALA A 16 10.95 8.27 2.87
C ALA A 16 11.01 8.98 1.51
N LYS A 17 12.15 9.64 1.23
CA LYS A 17 12.32 10.52 0.06
C LYS A 17 11.22 11.60 -0.04
N HIS A 18 10.22 11.38 -0.88
CA HIS A 18 9.12 12.32 -1.16
C HIS A 18 7.82 11.98 -0.41
N TYR A 19 7.84 10.91 0.38
CA TYR A 19 6.70 10.42 1.16
C TYR A 19 6.92 10.74 2.64
N SER A 20 5.85 11.16 3.30
CA SER A 20 5.83 11.52 4.73
C SER A 20 4.82 10.63 5.43
N SER A 21 5.07 10.31 6.70
CA SER A 21 4.10 9.63 7.57
C SER A 21 2.81 10.42 7.78
N ASP A 22 2.82 11.73 7.50
CA ASP A 22 1.65 12.60 7.64
C ASP A 22 0.79 12.66 6.37
N HIS A 23 1.27 12.11 5.25
CA HIS A 23 0.49 12.05 4.02
C HIS A 23 -0.54 10.93 4.08
N GLU A 24 -1.75 11.17 3.59
CA GLU A 24 -2.67 10.11 3.20
C GLU A 24 -2.22 9.54 1.84
N ILE A 25 -1.85 8.26 1.82
CA ILE A 25 -1.22 7.60 0.66
C ILE A 25 -2.13 6.51 0.10
N LEU A 26 -2.35 6.56 -1.20
CA LEU A 26 -2.99 5.51 -1.97
C LEU A 26 -1.96 4.85 -2.90
N LEU A 27 -1.80 3.54 -2.80
CA LEU A 27 -1.02 2.72 -3.73
C LEU A 27 -1.97 1.95 -4.64
N VAL A 28 -1.76 2.12 -5.95
CA VAL A 28 -2.60 1.57 -7.01
C VAL A 28 -1.86 0.43 -7.69
N GLY A 29 -2.50 -0.73 -7.77
CA GLY A 29 -1.99 -1.87 -8.54
C GLY A 29 -0.80 -2.61 -7.92
N GLU A 30 -0.75 -2.73 -6.60
CA GLU A 30 0.28 -3.55 -5.94
C GLU A 30 0.16 -5.01 -6.40
N GLY A 31 1.31 -5.60 -6.78
CA GLY A 31 1.45 -7.02 -7.04
C GLY A 31 1.61 -7.80 -5.74
N ASP A 32 2.85 -7.85 -5.23
CA ASP A 32 3.17 -8.57 -3.99
C ASP A 32 3.11 -7.71 -2.71
N PHE A 33 2.71 -6.44 -2.83
CA PHE A 33 2.60 -5.47 -1.73
C PHE A 33 3.92 -5.09 -1.05
N SER A 34 5.07 -5.42 -1.64
CA SER A 34 6.38 -5.12 -1.06
C SER A 34 6.69 -3.63 -0.98
N PHE A 35 6.24 -2.85 -1.97
CA PHE A 35 6.47 -1.40 -1.97
C PHE A 35 5.64 -0.72 -0.88
N ALA A 36 4.35 -1.07 -0.74
CA ALA A 36 3.55 -0.63 0.40
C ALA A 36 4.20 -0.98 1.74
N LEU A 37 4.71 -2.21 1.90
CA LEU A 37 5.39 -2.64 3.13
C LEU A 37 6.67 -1.84 3.40
N SER A 38 7.41 -1.46 2.36
CA SER A 38 8.61 -0.63 2.52
C SER A 38 8.30 0.75 3.09
N LEU A 39 7.19 1.39 2.64
CA LEU A 39 6.73 2.66 3.19
C LEU A 39 6.25 2.51 4.63
N ALA A 40 5.44 1.47 4.89
CA ALA A 40 4.97 1.16 6.23
C ALA A 40 6.13 0.98 7.23
N THR A 41 7.18 0.28 6.80
CA THR A 41 8.39 0.07 7.60
C THR A 41 9.13 1.39 7.86
N ALA A 42 9.27 2.24 6.84
CA ALA A 42 9.92 3.54 6.98
C ALA A 42 9.16 4.49 7.93
N PHE A 43 7.83 4.40 7.95
CA PHE A 43 7.00 5.18 8.87
C PHE A 43 6.80 4.51 10.24
N ALA A 44 7.19 3.23 10.37
CA ALA A 44 6.84 2.35 11.48
C ALA A 44 5.33 2.31 11.79
N SER A 45 4.51 2.54 10.76
CA SER A 45 3.05 2.53 10.79
C SER A 45 2.54 2.49 9.34
N ALA A 46 1.35 1.96 9.14
CA ALA A 46 0.65 1.99 7.87
C ALA A 46 -0.78 2.55 7.97
N SER A 47 -1.13 3.19 9.09
CA SER A 47 -2.49 3.72 9.33
C SER A 47 -2.98 4.72 8.27
N ASN A 48 -2.03 5.42 7.63
CA ASN A 48 -2.25 6.40 6.56
C ASN A 48 -2.14 5.80 5.14
N ILE A 49 -2.00 4.47 5.04
CA ILE A 49 -1.77 3.76 3.77
C ILE A 49 -3.02 2.98 3.35
N VAL A 50 -3.47 3.24 2.11
CA VAL A 50 -4.41 2.39 1.39
C VAL A 50 -3.68 1.70 0.25
N ALA A 51 -3.49 0.39 0.32
CA ALA A 51 -2.85 -0.40 -0.73
C ALA A 51 -3.89 -1.21 -1.49
N THR A 52 -3.86 -1.13 -2.82
CA THR A 52 -4.87 -1.74 -3.68
C THR A 52 -4.25 -2.66 -4.72
N SER A 53 -4.93 -3.75 -5.05
CA SER A 53 -4.57 -4.62 -6.18
C SER A 53 -5.78 -4.83 -7.09
N ILE A 54 -5.52 -5.02 -8.39
CA ILE A 54 -6.54 -5.42 -9.37
C ILE A 54 -6.95 -6.88 -9.18
N ASP A 55 -6.01 -7.72 -8.75
CA ASP A 55 -6.25 -9.14 -8.50
C ASP A 55 -7.02 -9.33 -7.19
N SER A 56 -7.74 -10.45 -7.08
CA SER A 56 -8.36 -10.85 -5.81
C SER A 56 -7.29 -11.26 -4.80
N TYR A 57 -7.63 -11.28 -3.50
CA TYR A 57 -6.72 -11.73 -2.46
C TYR A 57 -6.15 -13.13 -2.76
N GLU A 58 -7.01 -14.06 -3.18
CA GLU A 58 -6.65 -15.44 -3.50
C GLU A 58 -5.69 -15.53 -4.69
N VAL A 59 -5.89 -14.70 -5.71
CA VAL A 59 -5.00 -14.64 -6.87
C VAL A 59 -3.64 -14.07 -6.46
N VAL A 60 -3.62 -12.97 -5.71
CA VAL A 60 -2.40 -12.32 -5.22
C VAL A 60 -1.51 -13.31 -4.44
N ILE A 61 -2.06 -14.00 -3.44
CA ILE A 61 -1.28 -14.94 -2.61
C ILE A 61 -0.81 -16.18 -3.38
N LYS A 62 -1.47 -16.53 -4.50
CA LYS A 62 -1.09 -17.64 -5.36
C LYS A 62 -0.01 -17.23 -6.36
N LYS A 63 -0.10 -16.00 -6.88
CA LYS A 63 0.82 -15.44 -7.89
C LYS A 63 2.17 -15.06 -7.28
N TYR A 64 2.16 -14.47 -6.08
CA TYR A 64 3.35 -13.92 -5.45
C TYR A 64 3.69 -14.63 -4.14
N LEU A 65 4.84 -15.31 -4.10
CA LEU A 65 5.30 -16.11 -2.96
C LEU A 65 5.34 -15.33 -1.63
N ARG A 66 5.67 -14.03 -1.69
CA ARG A 66 5.82 -13.16 -0.51
C ARG A 66 4.57 -12.34 -0.18
N ALA A 67 3.54 -12.36 -1.02
CA ALA A 67 2.37 -11.52 -0.81
C ALA A 67 1.68 -11.80 0.52
N ARG A 68 1.50 -13.08 0.91
CA ARG A 68 0.87 -13.41 2.19
C ARG A 68 1.59 -12.75 3.38
N THR A 69 2.90 -12.92 3.47
CA THR A 69 3.69 -12.33 4.56
C THR A 69 3.70 -10.81 4.53
N ASN A 70 3.68 -10.20 3.35
CA ASN A 70 3.65 -8.74 3.21
C ASN A 70 2.29 -8.17 3.63
N LEU A 71 1.20 -8.80 3.19
CA LEU A 71 -0.17 -8.45 3.54
C LEU A 71 -0.42 -8.56 5.03
N ASP A 72 0.02 -9.66 5.67
CA ASP A 72 -0.11 -9.85 7.12
C ASP A 72 0.64 -8.74 7.89
N SER A 73 1.85 -8.41 7.46
CA SER A 73 2.65 -7.34 8.06
C SER A 73 1.99 -5.96 7.90
N LEU A 74 1.45 -5.67 6.72
CA LEU A 74 0.74 -4.42 6.44
C LEU A 74 -0.55 -4.30 7.24
N TYR A 75 -1.33 -5.38 7.33
CA TYR A 75 -2.55 -5.42 8.13
C TYR A 75 -2.22 -5.13 9.60
N ASN A 76 -1.21 -5.79 10.15
CA ASN A 76 -0.75 -5.57 11.52
C ASN A 76 -0.19 -4.15 11.74
N ALA A 77 0.39 -3.54 10.72
CA ALA A 77 0.83 -2.14 10.75
C ALA A 77 -0.33 -1.12 10.59
N GLY A 78 -1.56 -1.58 10.34
CA GLY A 78 -2.76 -0.73 10.24
C GLY A 78 -3.13 -0.30 8.83
N ALA A 79 -2.56 -0.90 7.78
CA ALA A 79 -2.87 -0.55 6.40
C ALA A 79 -4.29 -0.96 6.02
N LYS A 80 -4.94 -0.16 5.16
CA LYS A 80 -6.17 -0.57 4.48
C LYS A 80 -5.82 -1.32 3.19
N LEU A 81 -6.11 -2.61 3.15
CA LEU A 81 -5.86 -3.47 1.98
C LEU A 81 -7.16 -3.65 1.20
N LEU A 82 -7.14 -3.37 -0.10
CA LEU A 82 -8.28 -3.55 -1.01
C LEU A 82 -7.87 -4.39 -2.23
N PHE A 83 -8.75 -5.27 -2.67
CA PHE A 83 -8.52 -6.20 -3.78
C PHE A 83 -9.64 -6.06 -4.82
N GLY A 84 -9.39 -6.47 -6.06
CA GLY A 84 -10.36 -6.28 -7.15
C GLY A 84 -10.56 -4.81 -7.54
N VAL A 85 -9.60 -3.93 -7.25
CA VAL A 85 -9.69 -2.50 -7.53
C VAL A 85 -9.09 -2.21 -8.90
N ASP A 86 -9.94 -1.95 -9.88
CA ASP A 86 -9.53 -1.47 -11.20
C ASP A 86 -9.34 0.06 -11.19
N ALA A 87 -8.13 0.50 -11.52
CA ALA A 87 -7.77 1.91 -11.57
C ALA A 87 -8.64 2.74 -12.54
N MET A 88 -9.20 2.14 -13.58
CA MET A 88 -10.10 2.83 -14.53
C MET A 88 -11.46 3.16 -13.91
N THR A 89 -11.90 2.37 -12.93
CA THR A 89 -13.23 2.47 -12.31
C THR A 89 -13.19 2.84 -10.83
N MET A 90 -12.01 2.90 -10.21
CA MET A 90 -11.83 3.08 -8.76
C MET A 90 -12.43 4.37 -8.20
N LYS A 91 -12.65 5.40 -9.03
CA LYS A 91 -13.40 6.61 -8.65
C LYS A 91 -14.83 6.33 -8.19
N LEU A 92 -15.37 5.15 -8.50
CA LEU A 92 -16.70 4.69 -8.10
C LEU A 92 -16.64 3.78 -6.86
N HIS A 93 -15.44 3.36 -6.45
CA HIS A 93 -15.27 2.39 -5.37
C HIS A 93 -15.71 3.00 -4.03
N PRO A 94 -16.58 2.34 -3.24
CA PRO A 94 -17.18 2.94 -2.04
C PRO A 94 -16.18 3.42 -0.99
N HIS A 95 -15.01 2.79 -0.91
CA HIS A 95 -13.97 3.19 0.05
C HIS A 95 -13.03 4.29 -0.48
N LEU A 96 -13.10 4.64 -1.77
CA LEU A 96 -12.15 5.54 -2.43
C LEU A 96 -12.82 6.79 -3.01
N HIS A 97 -14.08 6.70 -3.45
CA HIS A 97 -14.76 7.74 -4.23
C HIS A 97 -14.89 9.13 -3.57
N TRP A 98 -14.86 9.21 -2.23
CA TRP A 98 -14.93 10.46 -1.47
C TRP A 98 -13.64 10.81 -0.74
N ARG A 99 -12.61 9.95 -0.84
CA ARG A 99 -11.34 10.20 -0.16
C ARG A 99 -10.42 11.03 -1.04
N LYS A 100 -9.72 11.97 -0.40
CA LYS A 100 -8.59 12.67 -0.99
C LYS A 100 -7.32 12.07 -0.42
N PHE A 101 -6.28 12.03 -1.25
CA PHE A 101 -4.96 11.52 -0.89
C PHE A 101 -3.94 12.59 -1.22
N ASP A 102 -2.96 12.77 -0.35
CA ASP A 102 -1.83 13.66 -0.60
C ASP A 102 -0.92 13.07 -1.67
N ARG A 103 -0.81 11.73 -1.71
CA ARG A 103 -0.03 11.01 -2.71
C ARG A 103 -0.82 9.82 -3.25
N ILE A 104 -0.91 9.74 -4.57
CA ILE A 104 -1.38 8.56 -5.30
C ILE A 104 -0.18 8.00 -6.03
N ILE A 105 0.18 6.76 -5.73
CA ILE A 105 1.35 6.08 -6.27
C ILE A 105 0.87 4.97 -7.19
N PHE A 106 1.22 5.07 -8.47
CA PHE A 106 0.96 4.06 -9.49
C PHE A 106 2.28 3.69 -10.15
N ASN A 107 3.01 2.77 -9.52
CA ASN A 107 4.35 2.38 -9.92
C ASN A 107 4.29 1.10 -10.75
N PHE A 108 4.98 1.11 -11.90
CA PHE A 108 5.20 -0.06 -12.76
C PHE A 108 3.91 -0.75 -13.25
N PRO A 109 3.05 -0.05 -14.01
CA PRO A 109 1.92 -0.71 -14.66
C PRO A 109 2.43 -1.88 -15.51
N HIS A 110 1.89 -3.08 -15.26
CA HIS A 110 2.21 -4.24 -16.06
C HIS A 110 1.78 -3.99 -17.51
N ALA A 111 2.70 -4.09 -18.47
CA ALA A 111 2.45 -3.78 -19.88
C ALA A 111 1.62 -4.85 -20.63
N GLY A 112 0.94 -5.75 -19.90
CA GLY A 112 0.02 -6.73 -20.47
C GLY A 112 0.62 -8.03 -21.01
N PHE A 113 1.89 -8.35 -20.72
CA PHE A 113 2.50 -9.60 -21.17
C PHE A 113 1.97 -10.84 -20.41
N SER A 114 2.05 -12.01 -21.06
CA SER A 114 1.51 -13.28 -20.54
C SER A 114 2.63 -14.15 -19.97
N GLY A 115 2.69 -14.35 -18.66
CA GLY A 115 3.65 -15.25 -18.01
C GLY A 115 4.00 -14.80 -16.60
N LYS A 116 4.97 -15.46 -15.97
CA LYS A 116 5.45 -15.02 -14.66
C LYS A 116 6.50 -13.92 -14.84
N GLU A 117 6.48 -12.91 -13.99
CA GLU A 117 7.41 -11.77 -14.04
C GLU A 117 8.89 -12.19 -13.84
N ASP A 118 9.15 -13.39 -13.31
CA ASP A 118 10.48 -13.97 -13.14
C ASP A 118 10.94 -14.84 -14.32
N ASP A 119 10.08 -15.02 -15.33
CA ASP A 119 10.41 -15.73 -16.56
C ASP A 119 11.12 -14.77 -17.54
N GLN A 120 12.30 -15.12 -18.02
CA GLN A 120 13.03 -14.26 -18.98
C GLN A 120 12.35 -14.19 -20.36
N LEU A 121 11.30 -14.99 -20.58
CA LEU A 121 10.58 -15.10 -21.86
C LEU A 121 9.35 -14.19 -21.99
N VAL A 122 9.02 -13.36 -20.99
CA VAL A 122 7.84 -12.46 -21.03
C VAL A 122 8.08 -11.09 -21.65
N ILE A 123 9.31 -10.76 -22.03
CA ILE A 123 9.63 -9.53 -22.74
C ILE A 123 9.85 -9.89 -24.21
N GLU A 124 8.91 -9.53 -25.07
CA GLU A 124 9.11 -9.52 -26.54
C GLU A 124 10.08 -8.40 -26.95
#